data_AF-A0A9P1GWL9-F1
#
_entry.id   AF-A0A9P1GWL9-F1
#
_cell.length_a   1.000
_cell.length_b   1.000
_cell.length_c   1.000
_cell.angle_alpha   90.00
_cell.angle_beta   90.00
_cell.angle_gamma   90.00
#
_symmetry.space_group_name_H-M   'P 1'
#
loop_
_entity.id
_entity.type
_entity.pdbx_description
1 polymer ?
#
loop_
_entity_poly.entity_id
_entity_poly.type
_entity_poly.pdbx_seq_one_letter_code
_entity_poly.pdbx_strand_id
1 'polypeptide(L)'
;MYELSLLAIVADKDVPRACNVLSTLCAQDPWETIHHVHFFRAKDVPALWKELDQALGRQSYHIQVRYEVAKGDFGNGIPTDFNAVPATLRGLITQRKKIEIWGQKNLYKILIGKQYGLISDQIEQAYLFFRDDVEFTLHRHSYPQHPSVSPTIPANPLPPWSGIVDVDDMHHWLLQVKMHVIQDNKPDEVRKAQERLLAIKKELDGIFQFEVVDRQVYDSRVPLQAQGAPAPLPQVVRAHD
;
A
#
# COMPACT_ATOMS: atom_id res chain seq x y z
N MET A 1 -12.43 8.65 1.59
CA MET A 1 -11.48 8.70 2.72
C MET A 1 -10.16 9.29 2.25
N TYR A 2 -9.59 10.19 3.03
CA TYR A 2 -8.33 10.89 2.80
C TYR A 2 -7.32 10.48 3.88
N GLU A 3 -6.19 9.93 3.48
CA GLU A 3 -5.13 9.42 4.36
C GLU A 3 -4.01 10.46 4.47
N LEU A 4 -3.64 10.80 5.70
CA LEU A 4 -2.45 11.59 6.02
C LEU A 4 -1.49 10.68 6.77
N SER A 5 -0.21 10.70 6.41
CA SER A 5 0.76 9.81 7.04
C SER A 5 2.14 10.42 7.24
N LEU A 6 2.86 9.86 8.23
CA LEU A 6 4.29 10.00 8.42
C LEU A 6 4.94 8.66 8.10
N LEU A 7 6.16 8.69 7.55
CA LEU A 7 6.94 7.49 7.26
C LEU A 7 8.28 7.53 7.98
N ALA A 8 8.68 6.42 8.60
CA ALA A 8 10.03 6.20 9.09
C ALA A 8 10.52 4.81 8.63
N ILE A 9 11.83 4.67 8.47
CA ILE A 9 12.47 3.40 8.13
C ILE A 9 13.01 2.78 9.43
N VAL A 10 12.76 1.49 9.62
CA VAL A 10 13.19 0.72 10.79
C VAL A 10 13.98 -0.50 10.29
N ALA A 11 15.18 -0.70 10.80
CA ALA A 11 15.96 -1.90 10.44
C ALA A 11 15.33 -3.15 11.08
N ASP A 12 15.42 -4.31 10.41
CA ASP A 12 14.84 -5.58 10.88
C ASP A 12 15.21 -5.92 12.33
N LYS A 13 16.50 -5.74 12.69
CA LYS A 13 17.01 -5.96 14.06
C LYS A 13 16.34 -5.09 15.13
N ASP A 14 15.81 -3.93 14.75
CA ASP A 14 15.20 -2.95 15.64
C ASP A 14 13.67 -3.11 15.73
N VAL A 15 13.07 -4.00 14.94
CA VAL A 15 11.62 -4.28 14.94
C VAL A 15 11.10 -4.67 16.32
N PRO A 16 11.74 -5.58 17.09
CA PRO A 16 11.25 -5.91 18.44
C PRO A 16 11.21 -4.68 19.36
N ARG A 17 12.21 -3.81 19.26
CA ARG A 17 12.27 -2.56 20.04
C ARG A 17 11.16 -1.59 19.59
N ALA A 18 10.97 -1.45 18.27
CA ALA A 18 9.90 -0.62 17.72
C ALA A 18 8.52 -1.08 18.19
N CYS A 19 8.24 -2.39 18.15
CA CYS A 19 7.01 -2.97 18.67
C CYS A 19 6.82 -2.68 20.16
N ASN A 20 7.86 -2.83 21.00
CA ASN A 20 7.75 -2.53 22.43
C ASN A 20 7.41 -1.06 22.70
N VAL A 21 8.04 -0.12 21.97
CA VAL A 21 7.73 1.31 22.08
C VAL A 21 6.28 1.57 21.69
N LEU A 22 5.85 1.07 20.54
CA LEU A 22 4.49 1.28 20.04
C LEU A 22 3.43 0.61 20.92
N SER A 23 3.73 -0.56 21.48
CA SER A 23 2.85 -1.23 22.45
C SER A 23 2.69 -0.42 23.72
N THR A 24 3.77 0.15 24.24
CA THR A 24 3.71 1.04 25.42
C THR A 24 2.93 2.31 25.09
N LEU A 25 3.19 2.91 23.92
CA LEU A 25 2.53 4.12 23.45
C LEU A 25 1.02 3.95 23.28
N CYS A 26 0.60 2.81 22.72
CA CYS A 26 -0.79 2.53 22.36
C CYS A 26 -1.53 1.71 23.43
N ALA A 27 -0.84 1.27 24.48
CA ALA A 27 -1.34 0.33 25.49
C ALA A 27 -1.96 -0.94 24.85
N GLN A 28 -1.31 -1.48 23.82
CA GLN A 28 -1.82 -2.58 23.01
C GLN A 28 -0.68 -3.53 22.59
N ASP A 29 -0.92 -4.83 22.64
CA ASP A 29 -0.01 -5.81 22.02
C ASP A 29 0.03 -5.66 20.48
N PRO A 30 1.16 -6.00 19.83
CA PRO A 30 1.27 -5.92 18.39
C PRO A 30 0.32 -6.89 17.71
N TRP A 31 -0.58 -6.37 16.86
CA TRP A 31 -1.42 -7.22 16.03
C TRP A 31 -0.70 -7.56 14.73
N GLU A 32 -0.15 -8.77 14.65
CA GLU A 32 0.48 -9.29 13.42
C GLU A 32 -0.58 -9.66 12.36
N THR A 33 -0.38 -9.20 11.14
CA THR A 33 -1.19 -9.56 9.96
C THR A 33 -0.28 -9.89 8.79
N ILE A 34 -0.73 -10.81 7.93
CA ILE A 34 -0.03 -11.16 6.69
C ILE A 34 -1.06 -11.17 5.57
N HIS A 35 -0.73 -10.48 4.49
CA HIS A 35 -1.59 -10.39 3.32
C HIS A 35 -0.87 -10.85 2.06
N HIS A 36 -1.53 -11.68 1.26
CA HIS A 36 -1.15 -11.91 -0.13
C HIS A 36 -1.80 -10.80 -0.99
N VAL A 37 -0.97 -9.90 -1.51
CA VAL A 37 -1.38 -8.66 -2.18
C VAL A 37 -1.11 -8.76 -3.67
N HIS A 38 -2.19 -8.72 -4.46
CA HIS A 38 -2.13 -8.75 -5.92
C HIS A 38 -2.35 -7.34 -6.45
N PHE A 39 -1.38 -6.81 -7.19
CA PHE A 39 -1.47 -5.50 -7.83
C PHE A 39 -1.93 -5.67 -9.27
N PHE A 40 -3.04 -5.02 -9.59
CA PHE A 40 -3.64 -5.00 -10.91
C PHE A 40 -3.54 -3.61 -11.53
N ARG A 41 -3.35 -3.57 -12.84
CA ARG A 41 -3.44 -2.36 -13.66
C ARG A 41 -4.76 -2.36 -14.42
N ALA A 42 -5.53 -1.29 -14.26
CA ALA A 42 -6.73 -1.06 -15.04
C ALA A 42 -6.40 -0.83 -16.52
N LYS A 43 -7.25 -1.34 -17.42
CA LYS A 43 -7.15 -1.09 -18.86
C LYS A 43 -8.54 -0.74 -19.41
N ASP A 44 -8.87 0.55 -19.49
CA ASP A 44 -10.09 1.08 -20.11
C ASP A 44 -11.38 0.27 -19.85
N VAL A 45 -11.76 0.10 -18.57
CA VAL A 45 -12.87 -0.80 -18.19
C VAL A 45 -14.10 -0.05 -17.67
N PRO A 46 -15.32 -0.38 -18.14
CA PRO A 46 -16.57 0.16 -17.61
C PRO A 46 -17.06 -0.51 -16.32
N ALA A 47 -17.90 0.28 -15.65
CA ALA A 47 -18.36 0.26 -14.27
C ALA A 47 -18.59 -1.08 -13.57
N LEU A 48 -18.08 -1.20 -12.34
CA LEU A 48 -18.34 -2.29 -11.41
C LEU A 48 -18.66 -1.79 -9.99
N TRP A 49 -17.98 -0.74 -9.53
CA TRP A 49 -18.27 -0.08 -8.26
C TRP A 49 -18.36 1.41 -8.48
N LYS A 50 -19.57 1.97 -8.40
CA LYS A 50 -19.89 3.37 -8.77
C LYS A 50 -18.87 4.40 -8.29
N GLU A 51 -18.36 4.27 -7.06
CA GLU A 51 -17.34 5.16 -6.50
C GLU A 51 -15.93 4.94 -7.08
N LEU A 52 -15.53 3.68 -7.24
CA LEU A 52 -14.28 3.33 -7.91
C LEU A 52 -14.33 3.71 -9.38
N ASP A 53 -15.46 3.51 -10.04
CA ASP A 53 -15.67 3.85 -11.46
C ASP A 53 -15.65 5.35 -11.69
N GLN A 54 -16.26 6.14 -10.80
CA GLN A 54 -16.18 7.59 -10.86
C GLN A 54 -14.72 8.08 -10.75
N ALA A 55 -13.89 7.35 -10.01
CA ALA A 55 -12.47 7.63 -9.88
C ALA A 55 -11.66 7.15 -11.10
N LEU A 56 -11.81 5.88 -11.49
CA LEU A 56 -11.11 5.24 -12.61
C LEU A 56 -11.50 5.81 -13.97
N GLY A 57 -12.72 6.34 -14.13
CA GLY A 57 -13.19 6.94 -15.38
C GLY A 57 -12.49 8.26 -15.74
N ARG A 58 -11.71 8.84 -14.83
CA ARG A 58 -10.93 10.07 -15.07
C ARG A 58 -9.48 9.75 -15.44
N GLN A 59 -8.85 8.78 -14.77
CA GLN A 59 -7.45 8.38 -14.92
C GLN A 59 -7.26 6.90 -14.54
N SER A 60 -6.23 6.25 -15.09
CA SER A 60 -5.89 4.86 -14.74
C SER A 60 -5.08 4.79 -13.44
N TYR A 61 -5.46 3.88 -12.56
CA TYR A 61 -4.83 3.67 -11.25
C TYR A 61 -4.46 2.19 -11.05
N HIS A 62 -3.50 1.97 -10.15
CA HIS A 62 -3.22 0.63 -9.62
C HIS A 62 -4.27 0.23 -8.58
N ILE A 63 -4.76 -1.00 -8.69
CA ILE A 63 -5.71 -1.61 -7.76
C ILE A 63 -5.00 -2.73 -7.02
N GLN A 64 -5.24 -2.85 -5.73
CA GLN A 64 -4.76 -3.95 -4.90
C GLN A 64 -5.92 -4.85 -4.52
N VAL A 65 -5.71 -6.17 -4.61
CA VAL A 65 -6.55 -7.16 -3.92
C VAL A 65 -5.72 -7.78 -2.82
N ARG A 66 -6.28 -7.82 -1.61
CA ARG A 66 -5.57 -8.24 -0.40
C ARG A 66 -6.31 -9.42 0.22
N TYR A 67 -5.66 -10.58 0.24
CA TYR A 67 -6.15 -11.78 0.91
C TYR A 67 -5.38 -11.94 2.22
N GLU A 68 -6.10 -12.06 3.34
CA GLU A 68 -5.47 -12.42 4.60
C GLU A 68 -5.00 -13.88 4.53
N VAL A 69 -3.76 -14.13 4.95
CA VAL A 69 -3.14 -15.46 4.98
C VAL A 69 -2.44 -15.68 6.31
N ALA A 70 -2.33 -16.94 6.74
CA ALA A 70 -1.59 -17.30 7.94
C ALA A 70 -0.18 -17.80 7.58
N LYS A 71 0.77 -17.72 8.52
CA LYS A 71 2.12 -18.30 8.34
C LYS A 71 2.08 -19.80 7.97
N GLY A 72 1.07 -20.53 8.45
CA GLY A 72 0.87 -21.95 8.14
C GLY A 72 0.44 -22.23 6.71
N ASP A 73 0.03 -21.22 5.94
CA ASP A 73 -0.36 -21.38 4.53
C ASP A 73 0.85 -21.48 3.60
N PHE A 74 2.04 -21.07 4.06
CA PHE A 74 3.26 -21.03 3.27
C PHE A 74 3.92 -22.41 3.20
N GLY A 75 4.15 -22.92 1.99
CA GLY A 75 4.85 -24.19 1.75
C GLY A 75 4.03 -25.44 2.08
N ASN A 76 2.73 -25.30 2.37
CA ASN A 76 1.84 -26.44 2.62
C ASN A 76 1.42 -27.18 1.32
N GLY A 77 1.68 -26.59 0.15
CA GLY A 77 1.32 -27.15 -1.16
C GLY A 77 -0.18 -27.09 -1.50
N ILE A 78 -1.01 -26.48 -0.63
CA ILE A 78 -2.45 -26.38 -0.80
C ILE A 78 -2.76 -25.07 -1.52
N PRO A 79 -3.37 -25.12 -2.71
CA PRO A 79 -3.72 -23.91 -3.43
C PRO A 79 -4.93 -23.21 -2.79
N THR A 80 -4.87 -21.89 -2.75
CA THR A 80 -5.96 -21.02 -2.30
C THR A 80 -6.93 -20.75 -3.44
N ASP A 81 -8.23 -20.96 -3.24
CA ASP A 81 -9.24 -20.47 -4.17
C ASP A 81 -9.55 -18.99 -3.90
N PHE A 82 -8.85 -18.11 -4.63
CA PHE A 82 -9.03 -16.65 -4.56
C PHE A 82 -10.45 -16.16 -4.87
N ASN A 83 -11.33 -17.01 -5.41
CA ASN A 83 -12.72 -16.62 -5.65
C ASN A 83 -13.64 -16.96 -4.46
N ALA A 84 -13.31 -18.00 -3.69
CA ALA A 84 -14.08 -18.42 -2.52
C ALA A 84 -13.73 -17.60 -1.27
N VAL A 85 -12.46 -17.19 -1.14
CA VAL A 85 -11.94 -16.45 0.01
C VAL A 85 -12.35 -14.96 -0.08
N PRO A 86 -12.88 -14.37 1.01
CA PRO A 86 -13.15 -12.94 1.05
C PRO A 86 -11.83 -12.14 1.05
N ALA A 87 -11.79 -11.06 0.28
CA ALA A 87 -10.64 -10.17 0.18
C ALA A 87 -11.05 -8.70 0.24
N THR A 88 -10.06 -7.84 0.48
CA THR A 88 -10.22 -6.39 0.44
C THR A 88 -9.72 -5.86 -0.90
N LEU A 89 -10.59 -5.16 -1.61
CA LEU A 89 -10.22 -4.38 -2.79
C LEU A 89 -9.82 -2.97 -2.35
N ARG A 90 -8.61 -2.54 -2.69
CA ARG A 90 -8.10 -1.20 -2.39
C ARG A 90 -7.71 -0.47 -3.67
N GLY A 91 -8.22 0.75 -3.83
CA GLY A 91 -7.82 1.67 -4.90
C GLY A 91 -7.23 2.95 -4.31
N LEU A 92 -6.03 3.33 -4.75
CA LEU A 92 -5.46 4.65 -4.46
C LEU A 92 -5.75 5.55 -5.66
N ILE A 93 -6.50 6.63 -5.45
CA ILE A 93 -7.00 7.51 -6.55
C ILE A 93 -6.15 8.76 -6.66
N THR A 94 -5.62 9.23 -5.55
CA THR A 94 -4.61 10.29 -5.53
C THR A 94 -3.66 9.96 -4.38
N GLN A 95 -2.62 10.75 -4.20
CA GLN A 95 -1.63 10.59 -3.12
C GLN A 95 -2.24 10.34 -1.73
N ARG A 96 -3.50 10.73 -1.50
CA ARG A 96 -4.18 10.63 -0.21
C ARG A 96 -5.60 10.09 -0.29
N LYS A 97 -6.24 10.05 -1.46
CA LYS A 97 -7.61 9.52 -1.58
C LYS A 97 -7.58 8.01 -1.78
N LYS A 98 -8.19 7.29 -0.85
CA LYS A 98 -8.25 5.83 -0.80
C LYS A 98 -9.70 5.35 -0.80
N ILE A 99 -9.96 4.28 -1.54
CA ILE A 99 -11.20 3.49 -1.49
C ILE A 99 -10.82 2.08 -1.04
N GLU A 100 -11.57 1.55 -0.07
CA GLU A 100 -11.49 0.15 0.36
C GLU A 100 -12.88 -0.48 0.36
N ILE A 101 -12.98 -1.66 -0.24
CA ILE A 101 -14.20 -2.46 -0.27
C ILE A 101 -13.86 -3.82 0.32
N TRP A 102 -14.43 -4.08 1.50
CA TRP A 102 -14.09 -5.20 2.36
C TRP A 102 -14.94 -6.44 2.04
N GLY A 103 -14.42 -7.62 2.38
CA GLY A 103 -15.17 -8.87 2.41
C GLY A 103 -15.68 -9.35 1.05
N GLN A 104 -15.08 -8.90 -0.05
CA GLN A 104 -15.54 -9.22 -1.39
C GLN A 104 -15.01 -10.58 -1.83
N LYS A 105 -15.90 -11.41 -2.37
CA LYS A 105 -15.56 -12.68 -3.01
C LYS A 105 -15.47 -12.51 -4.53
N ASN A 106 -14.91 -13.49 -5.22
CA ASN A 106 -14.75 -13.50 -6.68
C ASN A 106 -13.91 -12.34 -7.27
N LEU A 107 -13.17 -11.59 -6.45
CA LEU A 107 -12.42 -10.42 -6.91
C LEU A 107 -11.44 -10.77 -8.03
N TYR A 108 -10.71 -11.89 -7.90
CA TYR A 108 -9.77 -12.34 -8.92
C TYR A 108 -10.44 -12.58 -10.28
N LYS A 109 -11.49 -13.41 -10.32
CA LYS A 109 -12.27 -13.67 -11.55
C LYS A 109 -12.85 -12.40 -12.14
N ILE A 110 -13.35 -11.49 -11.30
CA ILE A 110 -13.93 -10.24 -11.76
C ILE A 110 -12.87 -9.36 -12.44
N LEU A 111 -11.70 -9.18 -11.83
CA LEU A 111 -10.63 -8.35 -12.39
C LEU A 111 -10.06 -8.94 -13.69
N ILE A 112 -9.80 -10.25 -13.71
CA ILE A 112 -9.31 -10.93 -14.92
C ILE A 112 -10.35 -10.89 -16.05
N GLY A 113 -11.63 -11.16 -15.74
CA GLY A 113 -12.72 -11.09 -16.72
C GLY A 113 -12.91 -9.68 -17.31
N LYS A 114 -12.50 -8.66 -16.58
CA LYS A 114 -12.47 -7.26 -17.01
C LYS A 114 -11.13 -6.86 -17.64
N GLN A 115 -10.25 -7.80 -17.94
CA GLN A 115 -8.95 -7.57 -18.60
C GLN A 115 -7.98 -6.68 -17.78
N TYR A 116 -8.12 -6.65 -16.46
CA TYR A 116 -7.08 -6.08 -15.61
C TYR A 116 -5.84 -6.96 -15.68
N GLY A 117 -4.68 -6.35 -15.93
CA GLY A 117 -3.41 -7.06 -15.95
C GLY A 117 -2.82 -7.13 -14.55
N LEU A 118 -2.46 -8.32 -14.08
CA LEU A 118 -1.60 -8.47 -12.91
C LEU A 118 -0.22 -7.85 -13.24
N ILE A 119 0.30 -7.03 -12.33
CA ILE A 119 1.59 -6.36 -12.50
C ILE A 119 2.58 -6.65 -11.38
N SER A 120 2.08 -7.05 -10.20
CA SER A 120 2.91 -7.42 -9.08
C SER A 120 2.14 -8.36 -8.17
N ASP A 121 2.88 -9.28 -7.57
CA ASP A 121 2.39 -10.26 -6.61
C ASP A 121 3.30 -10.19 -5.39
N GLN A 122 2.76 -9.84 -4.23
CA GLN A 122 3.54 -9.52 -3.04
C GLN A 122 2.93 -10.12 -1.78
N ILE A 123 3.77 -10.30 -0.77
CA ILE A 123 3.38 -10.62 0.60
C ILE A 123 3.64 -9.37 1.43
N GLU A 124 2.61 -8.86 2.09
CA GLU A 124 2.76 -7.79 3.09
C GLU A 124 2.69 -8.42 4.48
N GLN A 125 3.73 -8.22 5.28
CA GLN A 125 3.73 -8.55 6.69
C GLN A 125 3.66 -7.25 7.48
N ALA A 126 2.76 -7.16 8.46
CA ALA A 126 2.54 -5.94 9.22
C ALA A 126 2.24 -6.20 10.70
N TYR A 127 2.71 -5.31 11.57
CA TYR A 127 2.26 -5.15 12.95
C TYR A 127 1.44 -3.86 13.06
N LEU A 128 0.23 -3.98 13.61
CA LEU A 128 -0.73 -2.88 13.72
C LEU A 128 -0.94 -2.48 15.19
N PHE A 129 -0.99 -1.17 15.43
CA PHE A 129 -1.31 -0.57 16.72
C PHE A 129 -2.27 0.59 16.52
N PHE A 130 -3.18 0.79 17.48
CA PHE A 130 -4.18 1.86 17.42
C PHE A 130 -4.14 2.70 18.69
N ARG A 131 -4.13 4.03 18.54
CA ARG A 131 -4.28 4.99 19.64
C ARG A 131 -5.21 6.11 19.20
N ASP A 132 -6.36 6.19 19.86
CA ASP A 132 -7.44 7.11 19.49
C ASP A 132 -7.87 6.92 18.01
N ASP A 133 -7.66 7.95 17.19
CA ASP A 133 -7.96 8.01 15.75
C ASP A 133 -6.70 7.82 14.87
N VAL A 134 -5.60 7.35 15.46
CA VAL A 134 -4.31 7.17 14.81
C VAL A 134 -3.97 5.68 14.69
N GLU A 135 -3.61 5.28 13.49
CA GLU A 135 -3.11 3.94 13.18
C GLU A 135 -1.60 3.97 13.01
N PHE A 136 -0.90 3.03 13.66
CA PHE A 136 0.53 2.79 13.47
C PHE A 136 0.69 1.44 12.78
N THR A 137 1.30 1.45 11.60
CA THR A 137 1.58 0.25 10.82
C THR A 137 3.09 0.09 10.66
N LEU A 138 3.68 -0.91 11.28
CA LEU A 138 5.05 -1.34 10.99
C LEU A 138 4.99 -2.51 10.00
N HIS A 139 5.37 -2.30 8.75
CA HIS A 139 5.15 -3.28 7.68
C HIS A 139 6.33 -3.40 6.74
N ARG A 140 6.42 -4.54 6.06
CA ARG A 140 7.34 -4.76 4.94
C ARG A 140 6.63 -5.51 3.83
N HIS A 141 7.18 -5.39 2.63
CA HIS A 141 6.75 -6.14 1.47
C HIS A 141 7.85 -7.10 1.02
N SER A 142 7.43 -8.29 0.60
CA SER A 142 8.28 -9.32 0.02
C SER A 142 7.60 -9.88 -1.22
N TYR A 143 8.35 -10.46 -2.13
CA TYR A 143 7.83 -11.20 -3.26
C TYR A 143 7.79 -12.70 -2.93
N PRO A 144 6.71 -13.41 -3.28
CA PRO A 144 6.66 -14.87 -3.16
C PRO A 144 7.58 -15.57 -4.18
N GLN A 145 8.04 -14.85 -5.20
CA GLN A 145 8.98 -15.34 -6.20
C GLN A 145 9.94 -14.22 -6.59
N HIS A 146 11.08 -14.55 -7.20
CA HIS A 146 12.05 -13.54 -7.59
C HIS A 146 11.44 -12.48 -8.54
N PRO A 147 11.64 -11.17 -8.31
CA PRO A 147 10.94 -10.09 -9.01
C PRO A 147 11.28 -9.98 -10.50
N SER A 148 12.32 -10.68 -10.98
CA SER A 148 12.67 -10.76 -12.41
C SER A 148 11.61 -11.48 -13.26
N VAL A 149 10.69 -12.21 -12.62
CA VAL A 149 9.56 -12.85 -13.30
C VAL A 149 8.35 -11.93 -13.19
N SER A 150 7.96 -11.29 -14.29
CA SER A 150 6.69 -10.55 -14.35
C SER A 150 5.52 -11.52 -14.09
N PRO A 151 4.80 -11.41 -12.97
CA PRO A 151 3.77 -12.38 -12.65
C PRO A 151 2.57 -12.17 -13.58
N THR A 152 2.25 -13.18 -14.38
CA THR A 152 1.00 -13.24 -15.15
C THR A 152 -0.15 -13.83 -14.32
N ILE A 153 0.20 -14.60 -13.29
CA ILE A 153 -0.70 -15.18 -12.30
C ILE A 153 -0.08 -15.05 -10.90
N PRO A 154 -0.88 -14.96 -9.83
CA PRO A 154 -0.37 -14.95 -8.46
C PRO A 154 0.24 -16.31 -8.09
N ALA A 155 1.22 -16.31 -7.19
CA ALA A 155 1.81 -17.50 -6.62
C ALA A 155 0.75 -18.32 -5.88
N ASN A 156 0.48 -19.53 -6.38
CA ASN A 156 -0.51 -20.41 -5.81
C ASN A 156 -0.21 -21.88 -6.19
N PRO A 157 0.10 -22.78 -5.22
CA PRO A 157 0.16 -22.55 -3.78
C PRO A 157 1.27 -21.57 -3.37
N LEU A 158 1.19 -21.05 -2.15
CA LEU A 158 2.21 -20.15 -1.61
C LEU A 158 3.53 -20.92 -1.40
N PRO A 159 4.68 -20.29 -1.70
CA PRO A 159 5.99 -20.88 -1.46
C PRO A 159 6.22 -21.07 0.06
N PRO A 160 7.21 -21.89 0.46
CA PRO A 160 7.69 -21.90 1.84
C PRO A 160 8.14 -20.50 2.29
N TRP A 161 7.99 -20.19 3.57
CA TRP A 161 8.38 -18.89 4.13
C TRP A 161 9.85 -18.55 3.87
N SER A 162 10.75 -19.54 3.89
CA SER A 162 12.17 -19.35 3.57
C SER A 162 12.45 -19.01 2.10
N GLY A 163 11.45 -19.16 1.22
CA GLY A 163 11.56 -18.89 -0.21
C GLY A 163 11.04 -17.51 -0.63
N ILE A 164 10.49 -16.72 0.30
CA ILE A 164 10.09 -15.34 0.00
C ILE A 164 11.33 -14.45 -0.09
N VAL A 165 11.28 -13.45 -0.97
CA VAL A 165 12.40 -12.54 -1.24
C VAL A 165 11.94 -11.13 -0.87
N ASP A 166 12.62 -10.46 0.05
CA ASP A 166 12.23 -9.11 0.45
C ASP A 166 12.36 -8.12 -0.73
N VAL A 167 11.51 -7.09 -0.73
CA VAL A 167 11.53 -6.04 -1.78
C VAL A 167 12.83 -5.24 -1.74
N ASP A 168 13.49 -5.18 -0.58
CA ASP A 168 14.77 -4.53 -0.40
C ASP A 168 15.83 -5.48 0.19
N ASP A 169 17.07 -5.35 -0.30
CA ASP A 169 18.20 -6.17 0.16
C ASP A 169 18.63 -5.84 1.59
N MET A 170 18.14 -4.71 2.12
CA MET A 170 18.45 -4.24 3.46
C MET A 170 17.39 -4.66 4.50
N HIS A 171 16.34 -5.36 4.07
CA HIS A 171 15.30 -5.93 4.92
C HIS A 171 14.63 -4.88 5.83
N HIS A 172 14.40 -3.67 5.31
CA HIS A 172 13.81 -2.63 6.13
C HIS A 172 12.31 -2.81 6.32
N TRP A 173 11.88 -2.38 7.48
CA TRP A 173 10.48 -2.18 7.81
C TRP A 173 10.13 -0.71 7.68
N LEU A 174 8.91 -0.46 7.21
CA LEU A 174 8.33 0.86 7.08
C LEU A 174 7.36 1.09 8.23
N LEU A 175 7.69 2.03 9.12
CA LEU A 175 6.75 2.55 10.09
C LEU A 175 5.92 3.67 9.44
N GLN A 176 4.64 3.43 9.27
CA GLN A 176 3.68 4.45 8.87
C GLN A 176 2.78 4.81 10.04
N VAL A 177 2.65 6.11 10.31
CA VAL A 177 1.68 6.65 11.28
C VAL A 177 0.61 7.36 10.48
N LYS A 178 -0.64 6.90 10.53
CA LYS A 178 -1.72 7.30 9.63
C LYS A 178 -2.90 7.86 10.39
N MET A 179 -3.57 8.82 9.77
CA MET A 179 -4.89 9.30 10.15
C MET A 179 -5.80 9.35 8.92
N HIS A 180 -7.07 9.00 9.12
CA HIS A 180 -8.07 8.96 8.06
C HIS A 180 -9.11 10.05 8.26
N VAL A 181 -9.23 10.96 7.28
CA VAL A 181 -10.28 12.00 7.23
C VAL A 181 -11.36 11.56 6.25
N ILE A 182 -12.62 11.52 6.69
CA ILE A 182 -13.70 10.91 5.89
C ILE A 182 -13.99 11.73 4.62
N GLN A 183 -13.97 13.06 4.72
CA GLN A 183 -14.30 13.98 3.61
C GLN A 183 -13.19 15.04 3.39
N ASP A 184 -12.81 15.25 2.14
CA ASP A 184 -11.76 16.19 1.72
C ASP A 184 -12.23 17.65 1.67
N ASN A 185 -13.53 17.89 1.67
CA ASN A 185 -14.14 19.23 1.68
C ASN A 185 -14.16 19.90 3.07
N LYS A 186 -13.52 19.29 4.08
CA LYS A 186 -13.41 19.82 5.44
C LYS A 186 -11.96 20.18 5.79
N PRO A 187 -11.48 21.36 5.36
CA PRO A 187 -10.09 21.77 5.56
C PRO A 187 -9.68 21.83 7.04
N ASP A 188 -10.61 22.13 7.94
CA ASP A 188 -10.34 22.14 9.38
C ASP A 188 -10.06 20.74 9.95
N GLU A 189 -10.73 19.70 9.45
CA GLU A 189 -10.45 18.31 9.87
C GLU A 189 -9.08 17.86 9.37
N VAL A 190 -8.73 18.21 8.13
CA VAL A 190 -7.39 17.96 7.55
C VAL A 190 -6.31 18.66 8.37
N ARG A 191 -6.52 19.93 8.75
CA ARG A 191 -5.57 20.69 9.57
C ARG A 191 -5.40 20.06 10.95
N LYS A 192 -6.48 19.67 11.63
CA LYS A 192 -6.42 18.97 12.92
C LYS A 192 -5.64 17.66 12.83
N ALA A 193 -5.87 16.86 11.79
CA ALA A 193 -5.14 15.63 11.57
C ALA A 193 -3.63 15.89 11.33
N GLN A 194 -3.28 16.95 10.59
CA GLN A 194 -1.88 17.37 10.42
C GLN A 194 -1.24 17.81 11.74
N GLU A 195 -1.92 18.64 12.52
CA GLU A 195 -1.46 19.09 13.85
C GLU A 195 -1.24 17.88 14.78
N ARG A 196 -2.15 16.91 14.76
CA ARG A 196 -2.04 15.66 15.54
C ARG A 196 -0.86 14.81 15.10
N LEU A 197 -0.68 14.57 13.81
CA LEU A 197 0.50 13.86 13.29
C LEU A 197 1.81 14.57 13.67
N LEU A 198 1.86 15.89 13.59
CA LEU A 198 3.04 16.67 14.01
C LEU A 198 3.32 16.54 15.51
N ALA A 199 2.29 16.48 16.35
CA ALA A 199 2.45 16.22 17.78
C ALA A 199 3.04 14.82 18.03
N ILE A 200 2.57 13.80 17.30
CA ILE A 200 3.08 12.42 17.39
C ILE A 200 4.52 12.34 16.89
N LYS A 201 4.85 13.02 15.79
CA LYS A 201 6.22 13.14 15.30
C LYS A 201 7.16 13.66 16.40
N LYS A 202 6.73 14.68 17.14
CA LYS A 202 7.51 15.25 18.26
C LYS A 202 7.62 14.30 19.45
N GLU A 203 6.55 13.58 19.79
CA GLU A 203 6.53 12.60 20.87
C GLU A 203 7.50 11.43 20.61
N LEU A 204 7.63 11.05 19.34
CA LEU A 204 8.48 9.96 18.87
C LEU A 204 9.87 10.42 18.39
N ASP A 205 10.18 11.71 18.55
CA ASP A 205 11.45 12.28 18.15
C ASP A 205 12.61 11.65 18.93
N GLY A 206 13.72 11.37 18.25
CA GLY A 206 14.85 10.63 18.80
C GLY A 206 14.64 9.11 18.95
N ILE A 207 13.42 8.59 18.76
CA ILE A 207 13.16 7.14 18.67
C ILE A 207 13.07 6.71 17.21
N PHE A 208 12.29 7.43 16.41
CA PHE A 208 12.11 7.17 14.99
C PHE A 208 12.49 8.40 14.17
N GLN A 209 13.22 8.18 13.08
CA GLN A 209 13.55 9.23 12.12
C GLN A 209 12.48 9.28 11.04
N PHE A 210 11.56 10.25 11.14
CA PHE A 210 10.51 10.44 10.15
C PHE A 210 10.99 11.24 8.93
N GLU A 211 10.90 10.58 7.77
CA GLU A 211 11.32 11.08 6.48
C GLU A 211 10.24 11.96 5.82
N VAL A 212 10.68 12.95 5.04
CA VAL A 212 9.81 13.68 4.13
C VAL A 212 9.85 12.97 2.79
N VAL A 213 8.85 12.13 2.54
CA VAL A 213 8.75 11.39 1.28
C VAL A 213 8.20 12.30 0.18
N ASP A 214 8.83 12.28 -1.00
CA ASP A 214 8.34 13.02 -2.15
C ASP A 214 6.91 12.57 -2.49
N ARG A 215 6.05 13.56 -2.72
CA ARG A 215 4.65 13.36 -3.10
C ARG A 215 4.47 12.44 -4.33
N GLN A 216 5.44 12.38 -5.24
CA GLN A 216 5.41 11.53 -6.43
C GLN A 216 5.48 10.04 -6.09
N VAL A 217 6.08 9.66 -4.97
CA VAL A 217 6.22 8.25 -4.55
C VAL A 217 4.86 7.61 -4.25
N TYR A 218 3.90 8.39 -3.77
CA TYR A 218 2.53 7.93 -3.50
C TYR A 218 1.58 8.07 -4.70
N ASP A 219 2.10 8.50 -5.85
CA ASP A 219 1.27 8.68 -7.04
C ASP A 219 1.11 7.36 -7.79
N SER A 220 -0.04 6.71 -7.60
CA SER A 220 -0.39 5.45 -8.26
C SER A 220 -0.96 5.61 -9.67
N ARG A 221 -0.95 6.83 -10.23
CA ARG A 221 -1.37 7.09 -11.61
C ARG A 221 -0.44 6.40 -12.57
N VAL A 222 -1.01 5.65 -13.51
CA VAL A 222 -0.25 5.10 -14.63
C VAL A 222 0.06 6.25 -15.60
N PRO A 223 1.34 6.57 -15.89
CA PRO A 223 1.66 7.57 -16.90
C PRO A 223 1.08 7.12 -18.24
N LEU A 224 0.26 7.97 -18.86
CA LEU A 224 -0.20 7.73 -20.23
C LEU A 224 1.06 7.75 -21.12
N GLN A 225 1.31 6.66 -21.84
CA GLN A 225 2.33 6.67 -22.89
C GLN A 225 1.94 7.75 -23.90
N ALA A 226 2.73 8.82 -23.94
CA ALA A 226 2.57 9.89 -24.91
C ALA A 226 2.96 9.39 -26.30
N GLN A 227 2.10 8.59 -26.94
CA GLN A 227 2.22 8.34 -28.37
C GLN A 227 1.89 9.66 -29.10
N GLY A 228 2.94 10.34 -29.56
CA GLY A 228 2.81 11.54 -30.40
C GLY A 228 2.80 12.89 -29.67
N ALA A 229 3.33 13.00 -28.45
CA ALA A 229 3.55 14.34 -27.88
C ALA A 229 4.58 15.11 -28.73
N PRO A 230 4.31 16.37 -29.11
CA PRO A 230 5.31 17.20 -29.76
C PRO A 230 6.54 17.34 -28.85
N ALA A 231 7.73 17.39 -29.47
CA ALA A 231 9.00 17.48 -28.76
C ALA A 231 8.93 18.55 -27.66
N PRO A 232 9.45 18.28 -26.45
CA PRO A 232 9.47 19.28 -25.39
C PRO A 232 10.20 20.52 -25.89
N LEU A 233 9.57 21.68 -25.68
CA LEU A 233 10.14 22.97 -26.09
C LEU A 233 11.54 23.11 -25.46
N PRO A 234 12.55 23.56 -26.22
CA PRO A 234 13.91 23.70 -25.71
C PRO A 234 13.89 24.61 -24.48
N GLN A 235 14.40 24.09 -23.35
CA GLN A 235 14.60 24.90 -22.16
C GLN A 235 15.67 25.96 -22.49
N VAL A 236 15.24 27.21 -22.59
CA VAL A 236 16.15 28.35 -22.70
C VAL A 236 16.85 28.50 -21.35
N VAL A 237 18.05 27.94 -21.23
CA VAL A 237 18.96 28.25 -20.15
C VAL A 237 19.47 29.66 -20.41
N ARG A 238 19.03 30.64 -19.62
CA ARG A 238 19.69 31.94 -19.58
C ARG A 238 21.02 31.77 -18.85
N ALA A 239 22.12 31.95 -19.57
CA ALA A 239 23.41 32.16 -18.94
C ALA A 239 23.31 33.44 -18.10
N HIS A 240 23.72 33.36 -16.83
CA HIS A 240 24.03 34.54 -16.05
C HIS A 240 25.41 35.04 -16.48
N ASP A 241 25.49 36.35 -16.72
CA ASP A 241 26.69 37.09 -17.13
C ASP A 241 27.89 36.90 -16.21
#